data_AF-A0A7C5Y635-F1
#
_entry.id   AF-A0A7C5Y635-F1
#
_cell.length_a   1.000
_cell.length_b   1.000
_cell.length_c   1.000
_cell.angle_alpha   90.00
_cell.angle_beta   90.00
_cell.angle_gamma   90.00
#
_symmetry.space_group_name_H-M   'P 1'
#
loop_
_entity.id
_entity.type
_entity.pdbx_description
1 polymer ?
#
loop_
_entity_poly.entity_id
_entity_poly.type
_entity_poly.pdbx_seq_one_letter_code
_entity_poly.pdbx_strand_id
1 'polypeptide(L)'
;MSEKAFILYSGGKDSHYALIKALELGYDVKKLLIVNPLRPDSWLFHTPNIKWSILHSKLLGIDYELMESSGLRDYEVLELRRRFNDLRSYGFKYVVSGVISSNYQKKVIDSLCNELNLTHITPLWGLNNYELLKTEVKLLEFIIVAIQAYGLDTKWLGEKLTINNINEFINICNKFGINPVGEGGEFETFVVSSPLFDNKRICIKSCRKVWYPNQWVGYLIIENAELC
;
A
#
# COMPACT_ATOMS: atom_id res chain seq x y z
N MET A 1 17.25 -4.78 23.53
CA MET A 1 16.06 -4.09 23.02
C MET A 1 16.01 -4.33 21.53
N SER A 2 14.88 -4.79 20.98
CA SER A 2 14.67 -4.83 19.54
C SER A 2 14.80 -3.42 18.97
N GLU A 3 15.46 -3.30 17.83
CA GLU A 3 15.63 -2.01 17.17
C GLU A 3 14.35 -1.64 16.40
N LYS A 4 13.87 -0.39 16.57
CA LYS A 4 12.56 0.04 16.09
C LYS A 4 12.53 0.22 14.57
N ALA A 5 11.44 -0.22 13.95
CA ALA A 5 11.14 -0.01 12.54
C ALA A 5 9.87 0.83 12.35
N PHE A 6 9.81 1.63 11.30
CA PHE A 6 8.56 2.20 10.79
C PHE A 6 8.34 1.70 9.37
N ILE A 7 7.09 1.65 8.93
CA ILE A 7 6.71 1.20 7.59
C ILE A 7 6.04 2.32 6.81
N LEU A 8 6.40 2.47 5.54
CA LEU A 8 5.62 3.25 4.58
C LEU A 8 4.33 2.48 4.27
N TYR A 9 3.20 3.02 4.70
CA TYR A 9 1.94 2.29 4.76
C TYR A 9 0.84 3.00 4.00
N SER A 10 0.26 2.32 2.99
CA SER A 10 -0.84 2.86 2.19
C SER A 10 -2.20 2.27 2.55
N GLY A 11 -2.22 1.13 3.26
CA GLY A 11 -3.43 0.33 3.50
C GLY A 11 -3.80 -0.59 2.33
N GLY A 12 -3.05 -0.54 1.23
CA GLY A 12 -3.12 -1.52 0.14
C GLY A 12 -2.40 -2.83 0.48
N LYS A 13 -2.69 -3.86 -0.32
CA LYS A 13 -2.24 -5.25 -0.10
C LYS A 13 -0.72 -5.35 0.06
N ASP A 14 0.07 -4.65 -0.75
CA ASP A 14 1.54 -4.81 -0.76
C ASP A 14 2.18 -4.19 0.48
N SER A 15 1.75 -2.97 0.87
CA SER A 15 2.22 -2.35 2.11
C SER A 15 1.81 -3.16 3.35
N HIS A 16 0.62 -3.77 3.32
CA HIS A 16 0.14 -4.63 4.39
C HIS A 16 0.89 -5.96 4.46
N TYR A 17 1.16 -6.57 3.32
CA TYR A 17 1.90 -7.82 3.27
C TYR A 17 3.39 -7.62 3.60
N ALA A 18 3.97 -6.48 3.23
CA ALA A 18 5.30 -6.08 3.68
C ALA A 18 5.37 -5.91 5.20
N LEU A 19 4.30 -5.42 5.85
CA LEU A 19 4.21 -5.40 7.32
C LEU A 19 4.25 -6.82 7.89
N ILE A 20 3.41 -7.73 7.37
CA ILE A 20 3.41 -9.15 7.80
C ILE A 20 4.82 -9.74 7.71
N LYS A 21 5.50 -9.54 6.57
CA LYS A 21 6.86 -10.05 6.37
C LYS A 21 7.90 -9.40 7.27
N ALA A 22 7.81 -8.10 7.52
CA ALA A 22 8.71 -7.45 8.47
C ALA A 22 8.55 -8.02 9.89
N LEU A 23 7.31 -8.25 10.33
CA LEU A 23 7.03 -8.86 11.63
C LEU A 23 7.53 -10.32 11.71
N GLU A 24 7.32 -11.12 10.66
CA GLU A 24 7.85 -12.50 10.56
C GLU A 24 9.39 -12.54 10.61
N LEU A 25 10.06 -11.55 10.04
CA LEU A 25 11.52 -11.40 10.10
C LEU A 25 12.03 -10.88 11.45
N GLY A 26 11.14 -10.60 12.40
CA GLY A 26 11.48 -10.14 13.75
C GLY A 26 11.73 -8.64 13.88
N TYR A 27 11.38 -7.83 12.88
CA TYR A 27 11.46 -6.37 12.99
C TYR A 27 10.37 -5.83 13.91
N ASP A 28 10.76 -4.93 14.80
CA ASP A 28 9.85 -4.29 15.75
C ASP A 28 9.18 -3.05 15.13
N VAL A 29 8.16 -3.28 14.31
CA VAL A 29 7.44 -2.20 13.60
C VAL A 29 6.55 -1.44 14.59
N LYS A 30 6.94 -0.22 14.93
CA LYS A 30 6.27 0.65 15.93
C LYS A 30 5.47 1.81 15.34
N LYS A 31 5.58 2.07 14.03
CA LYS A 31 4.88 3.20 13.40
C LYS A 31 4.50 2.88 11.96
N LEU A 32 3.25 3.17 11.61
CA LEU A 32 2.76 3.25 10.24
C LEU A 32 2.92 4.71 9.76
N LEU A 33 3.85 4.96 8.85
CA LEU A 33 3.96 6.27 8.20
C LEU A 33 3.06 6.29 6.96
N ILE A 34 1.95 7.00 7.07
CA ILE A 34 0.91 7.11 6.05
C ILE A 34 1.10 8.44 5.32
N VAL A 35 1.39 8.38 4.02
CA VAL A 35 1.61 9.57 3.20
C VAL A 35 0.35 9.84 2.38
N ASN A 36 -0.28 10.97 2.64
CA ASN A 36 -1.44 11.46 1.91
C ASN A 36 -0.99 12.52 0.89
N PRO A 37 -0.92 12.18 -0.41
CA PRO A 37 -0.60 13.17 -1.44
C PRO A 37 -1.74 14.19 -1.58
N LEU A 38 -1.40 15.48 -1.58
CA LEU A 38 -2.37 16.56 -1.79
C LEU A 38 -2.85 16.65 -3.24
N ARG A 39 -2.18 15.96 -4.16
CA ARG A 39 -2.54 15.90 -5.57
C ARG A 39 -2.85 14.47 -6.01
N PRO A 40 -3.86 14.28 -6.90
CA PRO A 40 -4.16 12.96 -7.47
C PRO A 40 -3.05 12.39 -8.36
N ASP A 41 -2.10 13.20 -8.84
CA ASP A 41 -1.04 12.80 -9.78
C ASP A 41 0.34 12.58 -9.11
N SER A 42 0.40 12.26 -7.81
CA SER A 42 1.67 11.96 -7.14
C SER A 42 2.31 10.68 -7.68
N TRP A 43 3.64 10.74 -7.87
CA TRP A 43 4.44 9.68 -8.46
C TRP A 43 4.86 8.61 -7.43
N LEU A 44 4.87 8.96 -6.14
CA LEU A 44 5.30 8.06 -5.07
C LEU A 44 4.12 7.49 -4.28
N PHE A 45 3.01 8.22 -4.18
CA PHE A 45 1.84 7.80 -3.43
C PHE A 45 0.58 8.17 -4.21
N HIS A 46 -0.29 7.22 -4.50
CA HIS A 46 -1.61 7.51 -5.02
C HIS A 46 -2.58 6.46 -4.50
N THR A 47 -3.32 6.78 -3.44
CA THR A 47 -4.32 5.84 -2.91
C THR A 47 -5.61 6.58 -2.60
N PRO A 48 -6.68 6.40 -3.40
CA PRO A 48 -7.99 6.75 -2.89
C PRO A 48 -8.20 6.00 -1.59
N ASN A 49 -8.87 6.64 -0.63
CA ASN A 49 -9.18 6.05 0.68
C ASN A 49 -8.02 5.97 1.68
N ILE A 50 -6.85 6.58 1.43
CA ILE A 50 -5.71 6.58 2.35
C ILE A 50 -6.05 6.99 3.81
N LYS A 51 -7.01 7.90 3.98
CA LYS A 51 -7.53 8.30 5.31
C LYS A 51 -8.09 7.13 6.11
N TRP A 52 -8.62 6.10 5.44
CA TRP A 52 -9.19 4.91 6.07
C TRP A 52 -8.13 3.93 6.55
N SER A 53 -6.88 4.07 6.10
CA SER A 53 -5.74 3.27 6.58
C SER A 53 -5.43 3.51 8.06
N ILE A 54 -5.96 4.59 8.65
CA ILE A 54 -5.95 4.82 10.10
C ILE A 54 -6.72 3.72 10.86
N LEU A 55 -7.73 3.11 10.24
CA LEU A 55 -8.43 1.96 10.85
C LEU A 55 -7.52 0.74 10.98
N HIS A 56 -6.57 0.55 10.05
CA HIS A 56 -5.56 -0.52 10.18
C HIS A 56 -4.69 -0.31 11.41
N SER A 57 -4.26 0.93 11.71
CA SER A 57 -3.50 1.22 12.93
C SER A 57 -4.23 0.78 14.20
N LYS A 58 -5.54 1.05 14.31
CA LYS A 58 -6.35 0.61 15.44
C LYS A 58 -6.44 -0.92 15.56
N LEU A 59 -6.57 -1.61 14.42
CA LEU A 59 -6.63 -3.07 14.38
C LEU A 59 -5.29 -3.73 14.72
N LEU A 60 -4.19 -3.14 14.24
CA LEU A 60 -2.83 -3.64 14.43
C LEU A 60 -2.26 -3.32 15.81
N GLY A 61 -2.83 -2.34 16.52
CA GLY A 61 -2.23 -1.81 17.75
C GLY A 61 -0.88 -1.12 17.51
N ILE A 62 -0.61 -0.67 16.29
CA ILE A 62 0.61 0.04 15.89
C ILE A 62 0.24 1.50 15.68
N ASP A 63 0.94 2.43 16.33
CA ASP A 63 0.74 3.86 16.11
C ASP A 63 0.83 4.21 14.62
N TYR A 64 0.07 5.21 14.18
CA TYR A 64 0.26 5.80 12.86
C TYR A 64 0.77 7.23 12.97
N GLU A 65 1.30 7.70 11.86
CA GLU A 65 1.52 9.11 11.60
C GLU A 65 1.01 9.42 10.19
N LEU A 66 0.16 10.43 10.08
CA LEU A 66 -0.31 10.94 8.81
C LEU A 66 0.53 12.15 8.43
N MET A 67 1.20 12.08 7.29
CA MET A 67 1.86 13.24 6.68
C MET A 67 1.20 13.57 5.35
N GLU A 68 1.03 14.86 5.09
CA GLU A 68 0.67 15.33 3.76
C GLU A 68 1.94 15.48 2.93
N SER A 69 1.89 15.05 1.67
CA SER A 69 2.92 15.38 0.68
C SER A 69 2.36 16.31 -0.38
N SER A 70 3.19 17.22 -0.88
CA SER A 70 2.79 18.10 -1.99
C SER A 70 2.51 17.32 -3.29
N GLY A 71 3.02 16.09 -3.41
CA GLY A 71 2.96 15.27 -4.62
C GLY A 71 3.86 15.78 -5.75
N LEU A 72 4.62 16.85 -5.53
CA LEU A 72 5.62 17.36 -6.46
C LEU A 72 6.91 16.59 -6.22
N ARG A 73 7.35 15.83 -7.22
CA ARG A 73 8.48 14.88 -7.16
C ARG A 73 9.67 15.33 -6.30
N ASP A 74 10.22 16.52 -6.56
CA ASP A 74 11.41 17.00 -5.87
C ASP A 74 11.12 17.46 -4.43
N TYR A 75 9.91 17.95 -4.16
CA TYR A 75 9.49 18.37 -2.83
C TYR A 75 9.07 17.18 -1.96
N GLU A 76 8.41 16.18 -2.54
CA GLU A 76 7.95 14.98 -1.85
C GLU A 76 9.12 14.18 -1.26
N VAL A 77 10.24 14.08 -2.00
CA VAL A 77 11.47 13.47 -1.48
C VAL A 77 12.02 14.26 -0.29
N LEU A 78 12.00 15.60 -0.35
CA LEU A 78 12.46 16.45 0.76
C LEU A 78 11.54 16.37 1.99
N GLU A 79 10.23 16.27 1.78
CA GLU A 79 9.21 16.08 2.82
C GLU A 79 9.39 14.74 3.52
N LEU A 80 9.56 13.65 2.76
CA LEU A 80 9.89 12.32 3.27
C LEU A 80 11.21 12.34 4.06
N ARG A 81 12.25 12.98 3.51
CA ARG A 81 13.56 13.10 4.16
C ARG A 81 13.47 13.73 5.55
N ARG A 82 12.74 14.85 5.65
CA ARG A 82 12.49 15.52 6.94
C ARG A 82 11.82 14.55 7.90
N ARG A 83 10.79 13.85 7.44
CA ARG A 83 10.05 12.94 8.31
C ARG A 83 10.87 11.74 8.77
N PHE A 84 11.67 11.16 7.89
CA PHE A 84 12.57 10.05 8.21
C PHE A 84 13.60 10.49 9.25
N ASN A 85 14.12 11.71 9.14
CA ASN A 85 15.04 12.26 10.12
C ASN A 85 14.39 12.47 11.49
N ASP A 86 13.14 12.92 11.53
CA ASP A 86 12.38 13.06 12.79
C ASP A 86 12.17 11.68 13.44
N LEU A 87 11.70 10.68 12.68
CA LEU A 87 11.53 9.31 13.17
C LEU A 87 12.86 8.71 13.63
N ARG A 88 13.95 8.92 12.88
CA ARG A 88 15.30 8.53 13.30
C ARG A 88 15.66 9.14 14.67
N SER A 89 15.36 10.42 14.90
CA SER A 89 15.62 11.08 16.19
C SER A 89 14.82 10.46 17.35
N TYR A 90 13.69 9.80 17.07
CA TYR A 90 12.90 9.02 18.02
C TYR A 90 13.38 7.56 18.19
N GLY A 91 14.55 7.22 17.64
CA GLY A 91 15.22 5.94 17.81
C GLY A 91 14.79 4.86 16.81
N PHE A 92 14.12 5.24 15.72
CA PHE A 92 13.88 4.32 14.60
C PHE A 92 15.16 4.12 13.79
N LYS A 93 15.44 2.85 13.43
CA LYS A 93 16.62 2.46 12.67
C LYS A 93 16.29 1.83 11.32
N TYR A 94 15.08 1.29 11.17
CA TYR A 94 14.65 0.59 9.97
C TYR A 94 13.45 1.26 9.33
N VAL A 95 13.46 1.31 8.00
CA VAL A 95 12.33 1.70 7.16
C VAL A 95 11.88 0.47 6.41
N VAL A 96 10.61 0.09 6.54
CA VAL A 96 10.01 -0.98 5.74
C VAL A 96 9.21 -0.36 4.60
N SER A 97 9.27 -0.94 3.40
CA SER A 97 8.37 -0.56 2.30
C SER A 97 7.85 -1.79 1.54
N GLY A 98 6.70 -1.61 0.89
CA GLY A 98 6.08 -2.61 0.02
C GLY A 98 6.53 -2.57 -1.43
N VAL A 99 7.71 -2.02 -1.73
CA VAL A 99 8.24 -1.94 -3.10
C VAL A 99 8.65 -3.34 -3.59
N ILE A 100 8.32 -3.69 -4.83
CA ILE A 100 8.46 -5.06 -5.36
C ILE A 100 9.48 -5.11 -6.51
N SER A 101 9.30 -4.31 -7.56
CA SER A 101 10.14 -4.25 -8.75
C SER A 101 10.44 -2.82 -9.25
N SER A 102 9.79 -1.79 -8.68
CA SER A 102 10.00 -0.38 -9.04
C SER A 102 11.37 0.12 -8.58
N ASN A 103 12.34 0.07 -9.49
CA ASN A 103 13.69 0.60 -9.29
C ASN A 103 13.69 2.08 -8.92
N TYR A 104 12.73 2.86 -9.41
CA TYR A 104 12.64 4.28 -9.08
C TYR A 104 12.29 4.49 -7.61
N GLN A 105 11.18 3.88 -7.13
CA GLN A 105 10.76 3.99 -5.73
C GLN A 105 11.83 3.45 -4.78
N LYS A 106 12.42 2.28 -5.11
CA LYS A 106 13.49 1.69 -4.30
C LYS A 106 14.70 2.62 -4.20
N LYS A 107 15.19 3.17 -5.32
CA LYS A 107 16.35 4.09 -5.30
C LYS A 107 16.10 5.34 -4.47
N VAL A 108 14.90 5.93 -4.55
CA VAL A 108 14.53 7.09 -3.75
C VAL A 108 14.62 6.76 -2.26
N ILE A 109 13.98 5.67 -1.82
CA ILE A 109 13.95 5.31 -0.40
C ILE A 109 15.33 4.85 0.09
N ASP A 110 16.07 4.06 -0.70
CA ASP A 110 17.44 3.64 -0.40
C ASP A 110 18.36 4.87 -0.22
N SER A 111 18.25 5.86 -1.10
CA SER A 111 19.04 7.10 -1.01
C SER A 111 18.76 7.86 0.28
N LEU A 112 17.48 8.01 0.65
CA LEU A 112 17.06 8.66 1.89
C LEU A 112 17.56 7.90 3.13
N CYS A 113 17.47 6.57 3.10
CA CYS A 113 17.93 5.75 4.21
C CYS A 113 19.45 5.84 4.38
N ASN A 114 20.20 5.76 3.28
CA ASN A 114 21.66 5.91 3.29
C ASN A 114 22.11 7.28 3.84
N GLU A 115 21.47 8.36 3.39
CA GLU A 115 21.77 9.73 3.88
C GLU A 115 21.54 9.84 5.40
N LEU A 116 20.48 9.21 5.91
CA LEU A 116 20.06 9.31 7.31
C LEU A 116 20.62 8.20 8.19
N ASN A 117 21.48 7.31 7.68
CA ASN A 117 21.97 6.14 8.41
C ASN A 117 20.82 5.28 8.98
N LEU A 118 19.78 5.07 8.16
CA LEU A 118 18.69 4.12 8.36
C LEU A 118 18.91 2.92 7.44
N THR A 119 18.33 1.78 7.80
CA THR A 119 18.36 0.57 6.97
C THR A 119 17.00 0.38 6.28
N HIS A 120 17.00 0.30 4.95
CA HIS A 120 15.78 0.04 4.18
C HIS A 120 15.54 -1.48 4.04
N ILE A 121 14.39 -1.94 4.51
CA ILE A 121 13.92 -3.32 4.46
C ILE A 121 12.83 -3.41 3.38
N THR A 122 13.12 -4.16 2.32
CA THR A 122 12.20 -4.39 1.20
C THR A 122 11.87 -5.88 1.10
N PRO A 123 10.98 -6.42 1.96
CA PRO A 123 10.76 -7.86 2.05
C PRO A 123 10.11 -8.47 0.79
N LEU A 124 9.50 -7.62 -0.06
CA LEU A 124 8.83 -8.06 -1.29
C LEU A 124 9.71 -7.89 -2.55
N TRP A 125 10.91 -7.31 -2.41
CA TRP A 125 11.75 -6.97 -3.54
C TRP A 125 12.21 -8.20 -4.31
N GLY A 126 12.01 -8.19 -5.63
CA GLY A 126 12.43 -9.27 -6.53
C GLY A 126 11.57 -10.54 -6.45
N LEU A 127 10.45 -10.53 -5.71
CA LEU A 127 9.49 -11.63 -5.73
C LEU A 127 8.78 -11.69 -7.09
N ASN A 128 8.32 -12.89 -7.47
CA ASN A 128 7.49 -13.04 -8.66
C ASN A 128 6.09 -12.46 -8.41
N ASN A 129 5.68 -11.49 -9.25
CA ASN A 129 4.43 -10.76 -9.05
C ASN A 129 3.17 -11.66 -9.07
N TYR A 130 3.15 -12.73 -9.88
CA TYR A 130 1.99 -13.64 -9.93
C TYR A 130 1.87 -14.50 -8.67
N GLU A 131 2.99 -15.04 -8.20
CA GLU A 131 3.02 -15.83 -6.96
C GLU A 131 2.80 -14.96 -5.73
N LEU A 132 3.27 -13.71 -5.76
CA LEU A 132 2.97 -12.71 -4.74
C LEU A 132 1.46 -12.44 -4.66
N LEU A 133 0.80 -12.10 -5.77
CA LEU A 133 -0.65 -11.87 -5.79
C LEU A 133 -1.43 -13.08 -5.26
N LYS A 134 -1.08 -14.30 -5.70
CA LYS A 134 -1.69 -15.53 -5.19
C LYS A 134 -1.54 -15.71 -3.69
N THR A 135 -0.38 -15.32 -3.15
CA THR A 135 -0.11 -15.42 -1.72
C THR A 135 -0.91 -14.38 -0.94
N GLU A 136 -0.96 -13.14 -1.44
CA GLU A 136 -1.77 -12.07 -0.86
C GLU A 136 -3.25 -12.43 -0.84
N VAL A 137 -3.81 -12.97 -1.94
CA VAL A 137 -5.22 -13.40 -2.02
C VAL A 137 -5.53 -14.55 -1.05
N LYS A 138 -4.55 -15.39 -0.71
CA LYS A 138 -4.74 -16.47 0.27
C LYS A 138 -4.74 -15.97 1.70
N LEU A 139 -3.96 -14.93 1.99
CA LEU A 139 -3.73 -14.45 3.36
C LEU A 139 -4.61 -13.27 3.72
N LEU A 140 -4.94 -12.41 2.77
CA LEU A 140 -5.62 -11.14 2.97
C LEU A 140 -7.00 -11.16 2.31
N GLU A 141 -7.94 -10.41 2.88
CA GLU A 141 -9.09 -9.94 2.12
C GLU A 141 -8.87 -8.47 1.77
N PHE A 142 -8.86 -8.14 0.49
CA PHE A 142 -8.75 -6.76 0.00
C PHE A 142 -9.71 -6.55 -1.17
N ILE A 143 -10.07 -5.29 -1.39
CA ILE A 143 -10.87 -4.86 -2.53
C ILE A 143 -10.05 -3.97 -3.45
N ILE A 144 -10.37 -3.96 -4.74
CA ILE A 144 -9.81 -3.00 -5.69
C ILE A 144 -10.55 -1.66 -5.53
N VAL A 145 -9.83 -0.58 -5.28
CA VAL A 145 -10.38 0.76 -5.00
C VAL A 145 -10.01 1.81 -6.05
N ALA A 146 -9.04 1.53 -6.90
CA ALA A 146 -8.76 2.33 -8.10
C ALA A 146 -8.44 1.42 -9.28
N ILE A 147 -8.73 1.89 -10.48
CA ILE A 147 -8.32 1.29 -11.75
C ILE A 147 -7.82 2.44 -12.63
N GLN A 148 -6.68 2.28 -13.28
CA GLN A 148 -6.08 3.25 -14.20
C GLN A 148 -5.41 2.54 -15.39
N ALA A 149 -5.95 1.40 -15.80
CA ALA A 149 -5.37 0.57 -16.84
C ALA A 149 -6.42 -0.01 -17.79
N TYR A 150 -6.11 0.09 -19.08
CA TYR A 150 -6.92 -0.51 -20.14
C TYR A 150 -7.01 -2.03 -19.94
N GLY A 151 -8.24 -2.57 -20.00
CA GLY A 151 -8.52 -3.99 -19.78
C GLY A 151 -9.17 -4.32 -18.45
N LEU A 152 -8.99 -3.47 -17.42
CA LEU A 152 -9.75 -3.56 -16.17
C LEU A 152 -10.98 -2.64 -16.25
N ASP A 153 -12.17 -3.20 -16.04
CA ASP A 153 -13.43 -2.46 -16.10
C ASP A 153 -14.10 -2.33 -14.72
N THR A 154 -15.31 -1.76 -14.72
CA THR A 154 -16.10 -1.53 -13.50
C THR A 154 -16.48 -2.80 -12.72
N LYS A 155 -16.34 -4.01 -13.31
CA LYS A 155 -16.55 -5.29 -12.61
C LYS A 155 -15.56 -5.42 -11.46
N TRP A 156 -14.31 -5.02 -11.67
CA TRP A 156 -13.25 -5.17 -10.68
C TRP A 156 -13.30 -4.09 -9.59
N LEU A 157 -13.89 -2.93 -9.88
CA LEU A 157 -13.94 -1.83 -8.94
C LEU A 157 -14.85 -2.17 -7.73
N GLY A 158 -14.26 -2.28 -6.54
CA GLY A 158 -14.89 -2.73 -5.31
C GLY A 158 -15.00 -4.25 -5.16
N GLU A 159 -14.52 -5.00 -6.14
CA GLU A 159 -14.49 -6.46 -6.09
C GLU A 159 -13.34 -6.96 -5.22
N LYS A 160 -13.57 -8.08 -4.53
CA LYS A 160 -12.51 -8.80 -3.82
C LYS A 160 -11.82 -9.75 -4.78
N LEU A 161 -10.49 -9.75 -4.79
CA LEU A 161 -9.76 -10.85 -5.40
C LEU A 161 -9.78 -12.05 -4.46
N THR A 162 -10.21 -13.20 -4.98
CA THR A 162 -10.38 -14.46 -4.27
C THR A 162 -9.78 -15.60 -5.08
N ILE A 163 -9.63 -16.78 -4.47
CA ILE A 163 -9.16 -17.97 -5.18
C ILE A 163 -10.02 -18.33 -6.40
N ASN A 164 -11.30 -17.92 -6.40
CA ASN A 164 -12.25 -18.22 -7.47
C ASN A 164 -12.11 -17.32 -8.69
N ASN A 165 -11.70 -16.04 -8.52
CA ASN A 165 -11.62 -15.06 -9.61
C ASN A 165 -10.18 -14.60 -9.95
N ILE A 166 -9.18 -14.97 -9.14
CA ILE A 166 -7.78 -14.54 -9.35
C ILE A 166 -7.22 -14.98 -10.71
N ASN A 167 -7.55 -16.17 -11.20
CA ASN A 167 -7.07 -16.63 -12.51
C ASN A 167 -7.68 -15.82 -13.66
N GLU A 168 -8.94 -15.41 -13.53
CA GLU A 168 -9.58 -14.49 -14.49
C GLU A 168 -8.83 -13.14 -14.50
N PHE A 169 -8.57 -12.58 -13.32
CA PHE A 169 -7.82 -11.34 -13.16
C PHE A 169 -6.42 -11.43 -13.79
N ILE A 170 -5.66 -12.48 -13.48
CA ILE A 170 -4.32 -12.72 -14.03
C ILE A 170 -4.35 -12.84 -15.56
N ASN A 171 -5.36 -13.51 -16.13
CA ASN A 171 -5.49 -13.63 -17.57
C ASN A 171 -5.74 -12.27 -18.24
N ILE A 172 -6.53 -11.40 -17.62
CA ILE A 172 -6.71 -10.00 -18.08
C ILE A 172 -5.38 -9.27 -18.00
N CYS A 173 -4.65 -9.38 -16.87
CA CYS A 173 -3.36 -8.75 -16.71
C CYS A 173 -2.37 -9.15 -17.80
N ASN A 174 -2.24 -10.46 -18.07
CA ASN A 174 -1.41 -10.99 -19.15
C ASN A 174 -1.81 -10.45 -20.52
N LYS A 175 -3.13 -10.42 -20.80
CA LYS A 175 -3.66 -9.99 -22.09
C LYS A 175 -3.37 -8.52 -22.40
N PHE A 176 -3.41 -7.66 -21.38
CA PHE A 176 -3.28 -6.22 -21.55
C PHE A 176 -1.96 -5.64 -21.03
N GLY A 177 -1.02 -6.50 -20.60
CA GLY A 177 0.28 -6.06 -20.09
C GLY A 177 0.20 -5.30 -18.76
N ILE A 178 -0.82 -5.57 -17.95
CA ILE A 178 -1.01 -4.96 -16.63
C ILE A 178 -0.15 -5.71 -15.61
N ASN A 179 0.59 -5.00 -14.76
CA ASN A 179 1.29 -5.64 -13.67
C ASN A 179 0.28 -6.27 -12.68
N PRO A 180 0.30 -7.59 -12.43
CA PRO A 180 -0.71 -8.26 -11.61
C PRO A 180 -0.71 -7.83 -10.14
N VAL A 181 0.33 -7.15 -9.65
CA VAL A 181 0.35 -6.57 -8.29
C VAL A 181 0.02 -5.08 -8.27
N GLY A 182 -0.19 -4.44 -9.42
CA GLY A 182 -0.59 -3.03 -9.52
C GLY A 182 0.52 -2.02 -9.21
N GLU A 183 1.80 -2.45 -9.18
CA GLU A 183 2.92 -1.61 -8.75
C GLU A 183 3.14 -0.35 -9.62
N GLY A 184 2.72 -0.38 -10.89
CA GLY A 184 2.77 0.78 -11.78
C GLY A 184 1.63 1.77 -11.57
N GLY A 185 0.75 1.53 -10.59
CA GLY A 185 -0.45 2.32 -10.34
C GLY A 185 -1.64 1.91 -11.22
N GLU A 186 -1.56 0.75 -11.89
CA GLU A 186 -2.60 0.24 -12.79
C GLU A 186 -3.93 -0.02 -12.06
N PHE A 187 -3.84 -0.40 -10.79
CA PHE A 187 -4.96 -0.49 -9.88
C PHE A 187 -4.48 -0.35 -8.44
N GLU A 188 -5.35 0.14 -7.56
CA GLU A 188 -5.06 0.27 -6.13
C GLU A 188 -5.97 -0.64 -5.33
N THR A 189 -5.51 -1.06 -4.16
CA THR A 189 -6.28 -1.95 -3.27
C THR A 189 -6.44 -1.37 -1.87
N PHE A 190 -7.43 -1.87 -1.14
CA PHE A 190 -7.61 -1.58 0.27
C PHE A 190 -7.88 -2.87 1.04
N VAL A 191 -7.05 -3.16 2.04
CA VAL A 191 -7.18 -4.37 2.88
C VAL A 191 -8.36 -4.20 3.83
N VAL A 192 -9.29 -5.15 3.83
CA VAL A 192 -10.45 -5.17 4.72
C VAL A 192 -10.37 -6.26 5.77
N SER A 193 -9.57 -7.30 5.58
CA SER A 193 -9.29 -8.34 6.56
C SER A 193 -7.85 -8.85 6.43
N SER A 194 -7.24 -9.20 7.55
CA SER A 194 -5.86 -9.69 7.63
C SER A 194 -5.70 -10.61 8.84
N PRO A 195 -4.77 -11.58 8.81
CA PRO A 195 -4.45 -12.40 9.99
C PRO A 195 -3.96 -11.56 11.17
N LEU A 196 -3.46 -10.34 10.93
CA LEU A 196 -3.02 -9.41 11.98
C LEU A 196 -4.16 -8.67 12.69
N PHE A 197 -5.42 -8.88 12.32
CA PHE A 197 -6.56 -8.11 12.87
C PHE A 197 -7.29 -8.82 14.02
N ASP A 198 -6.78 -9.93 14.57
CA ASP A 198 -7.41 -10.65 15.69
C ASP A 198 -8.91 -10.97 15.46
N ASN A 199 -9.24 -11.49 14.28
CA ASN A 199 -10.61 -11.79 13.82
C ASN A 199 -11.55 -10.58 13.63
N LYS A 200 -11.03 -9.36 13.79
CA LYS A 200 -11.72 -8.12 13.41
C LYS A 200 -11.47 -7.81 11.94
N ARG A 201 -12.23 -6.86 11.41
CA ARG A 201 -12.16 -6.43 10.01
C ARG A 201 -12.61 -4.99 9.85
N ILE A 202 -12.38 -4.44 8.65
CA ILE A 202 -12.98 -3.17 8.27
C ILE A 202 -14.28 -3.46 7.48
N CYS A 203 -15.39 -2.90 7.95
CA CYS A 203 -16.66 -2.91 7.27
C CYS A 203 -16.87 -1.60 6.52
N ILE A 204 -16.99 -1.67 5.19
CA ILE A 204 -17.39 -0.52 4.37
C ILE A 204 -18.91 -0.41 4.44
N LYS A 205 -19.41 0.66 5.06
CA LYS A 205 -20.86 0.91 5.24
C LYS A 205 -21.48 1.64 4.05
N SER A 206 -20.74 2.58 3.48
CA SER A 206 -21.14 3.25 2.25
C SER A 206 -19.92 3.60 1.40
N CYS A 207 -20.12 3.50 0.09
CA CYS A 207 -19.15 3.87 -0.91
C CYS A 207 -19.86 4.26 -2.20
N ARG A 208 -19.16 5.01 -3.06
CA ARG A 208 -19.62 5.34 -4.41
C ARG A 208 -18.56 5.00 -5.45
N LYS A 209 -19.01 4.53 -6.61
CA LYS A 209 -18.15 4.29 -7.77
C LYS A 209 -18.13 5.53 -8.67
N VAL A 210 -16.94 5.93 -9.10
CA VAL A 210 -16.74 6.93 -10.15
C VAL A 210 -16.02 6.23 -11.30
N TRP A 211 -16.51 6.42 -12.52
CA TRP A 211 -15.95 5.77 -13.70
C TRP A 211 -15.82 6.76 -14.86
N TYR A 212 -14.63 6.80 -15.46
CA TYR A 212 -14.28 7.61 -16.61
C TYR A 212 -13.98 6.68 -17.80
N PRO A 213 -14.99 6.27 -18.58
CA PRO A 213 -14.85 5.21 -19.58
C PRO A 213 -13.84 5.53 -20.67
N ASN A 214 -13.73 6.79 -21.08
CA ASN A 214 -12.79 7.22 -22.12
C ASN A 214 -11.33 7.18 -21.66
N GLN A 215 -11.08 7.11 -20.36
CA GLN A 215 -9.73 7.11 -19.77
C GLN A 215 -9.37 5.76 -19.16
N TRP A 216 -10.32 4.82 -19.05
CA TRP A 216 -10.15 3.57 -18.30
C TRP A 216 -9.73 3.80 -16.85
N VAL A 217 -10.31 4.85 -16.26
CA VAL A 217 -10.04 5.27 -14.88
C VAL A 217 -11.29 5.09 -14.03
N GLY A 218 -11.15 4.45 -12.87
CA GLY A 218 -12.22 4.19 -11.93
C GLY A 218 -11.78 4.32 -10.49
N TYR A 219 -12.68 4.82 -9.63
CA TYR A 219 -12.43 4.95 -8.19
C TYR A 219 -13.62 4.46 -7.39
N LEU A 220 -13.37 3.63 -6.38
CA LEU A 220 -14.32 3.34 -5.31
C LEU A 220 -13.99 4.28 -4.15
N ILE A 221 -14.84 5.28 -3.94
CA ILE A 221 -14.68 6.23 -2.84
C ILE A 221 -15.42 5.70 -1.63
N ILE A 222 -14.69 5.33 -0.57
CA ILE A 222 -15.26 4.92 0.71
C ILE A 222 -15.71 6.17 1.46
N GLU A 223 -17.00 6.24 1.74
CA GLU A 223 -17.63 7.38 2.42
C GLU A 223 -17.76 7.12 3.91
N ASN A 224 -18.03 5.87 4.29
CA ASN A 224 -18.08 5.42 5.67
C ASN A 224 -17.52 4.00 5.78
N ALA A 225 -16.56 3.83 6.70
CA ALA A 225 -16.08 2.52 7.14
C ALA A 225 -15.87 2.51 8.66
N GLU A 226 -16.07 1.35 9.27
CA GLU A 226 -15.88 1.13 10.70
C GLU A 226 -15.19 -0.20 10.98
N LEU A 227 -14.78 -0.39 12.24
CA LEU A 227 -14.28 -1.67 12.72
C LEU A 227 -15.47 -2.59 13.02
N CYS A 228 -15.45 -3.76 12.41
CA CYS A 228 -16.15 -4.96 12.81
C CYS A 228 -15.08 -6.01 13.15
#